data_AF-A0A522CVS4-F1
#
_entry.id   AF-A0A522CVS4-F1
#
_cell.length_a   1.000
_cell.length_b   1.000
_cell.length_c   1.000
_cell.angle_alpha   90.00
_cell.angle_beta   90.00
_cell.angle_gamma   90.00
#
_symmetry.space_group_name_H-M   'P 1'
#
loop_
_entity.id
_entity.type
_entity.pdbx_description
1 polymer ?
#
loop_
_entity_poly.entity_id
_entity_poly.type
_entity_poly.pdbx_seq_one_letter_code
_entity_poly.pdbx_strand_id
1 'polypeptide(L)'
;MAKFNAGIPMELKDIFSAADTGDLDRIRQLVEERADVNVKNAAGWTPLLYAANGGHGNENPYLEIARLLIEAGADINVQERTGWTPLHRAAHNKHPEMIKLLLENDASLTLRDSNGHTPEQFAEDAGRSDMAQILRDYPGEIVEMRALREKLFREYVENSTVLQQDTPCMKPLRLKLR
;
A
#
# COMPACT_ATOMS: atom_id res chain seq x y z
N MET A 1 34.82 22.71 15.80
CA MET A 1 34.05 21.74 16.61
C MET A 1 32.79 22.43 17.12
N ALA A 2 31.75 22.52 16.28
CA ALA A 2 30.43 23.01 16.71
C ALA A 2 29.51 21.79 16.80
N LYS A 3 29.06 21.50 18.03
CA LYS A 3 28.06 20.46 18.28
C LYS A 3 26.73 20.98 17.74
N PHE A 4 26.36 20.59 16.52
CA PHE A 4 25.00 20.74 16.03
C PHE A 4 24.12 19.84 16.88
N ASN A 5 23.43 20.46 17.84
CA ASN A 5 22.37 19.84 18.59
C ASN A 5 21.25 19.55 17.58
N ALA A 6 21.09 18.28 17.20
CA ALA A 6 20.18 17.84 16.16
C ALA A 6 18.72 17.99 16.62
N GLY A 7 18.19 19.20 16.53
CA GLY A 7 16.76 19.44 16.48
C GLY A 7 16.23 18.91 15.16
N ILE A 8 15.23 18.04 15.21
CA ILE A 8 14.52 17.53 14.03
C ILE A 8 14.03 18.76 13.22
N PRO A 9 14.28 18.83 11.89
CA PRO A 9 13.83 19.94 11.06
C PRO A 9 12.32 20.19 11.20
N MET A 10 11.89 21.45 11.28
CA MET A 10 10.52 21.85 11.59
C MET A 10 9.47 21.31 10.59
N GLU A 11 9.86 21.07 9.34
CA GLU A 11 9.05 20.47 8.26
C GLU A 11 8.63 19.02 8.56
N LEU A 12 9.48 18.23 9.23
CA LEU A 12 9.17 16.86 9.64
C LEU A 12 8.14 16.79 10.78
N LYS A 13 8.01 17.84 11.58
CA LYS A 13 7.03 17.91 12.68
C LYS A 13 5.60 18.15 12.17
N ASP A 14 5.47 18.67 10.96
CA ASP A 14 4.22 19.18 10.40
C ASP A 14 3.31 18.05 9.88
N ILE A 15 3.87 17.14 9.07
CA ILE A 15 3.08 16.08 8.41
C ILE A 15 2.47 15.08 9.41
N PHE A 16 3.17 14.76 10.50
CA PHE A 16 2.63 13.89 11.55
C PHE A 16 1.47 14.55 12.28
N SER A 17 1.60 15.85 12.59
CA SER A 17 0.53 16.59 13.27
C SER A 17 -0.70 16.67 12.37
N ALA A 18 -0.52 16.99 11.09
CA ALA A 18 -1.63 17.08 10.13
C ALA A 18 -2.32 15.72 9.94
N ALA A 19 -1.56 14.62 9.85
CA ALA A 19 -2.12 13.28 9.73
C ALA A 19 -2.84 12.81 11.01
N ASP A 20 -2.37 13.22 12.18
CA ASP A 20 -2.98 12.88 13.49
C ASP A 20 -4.28 13.67 13.75
N THR A 21 -4.35 14.94 13.33
CA THR A 21 -5.55 15.77 13.50
C THR A 21 -6.56 15.61 12.37
N GLY A 22 -6.20 14.95 11.27
CA GLY A 22 -7.05 14.83 10.09
C GLY A 22 -7.10 16.11 9.23
N ASP A 23 -6.03 16.91 9.24
CA ASP A 23 -5.94 18.14 8.43
C ASP A 23 -5.58 17.81 6.98
N LEU A 24 -6.61 17.52 6.18
CA LEU A 24 -6.47 17.14 4.77
C LEU A 24 -5.82 18.25 3.93
N ASP A 25 -6.16 19.51 4.20
CA ASP A 25 -5.65 20.64 3.41
C ASP A 25 -4.16 20.84 3.66
N ARG A 26 -3.70 20.70 4.91
CA ARG A 26 -2.26 20.75 5.21
C ARG A 26 -1.52 19.58 4.59
N ILE A 27 -2.07 18.36 4.63
CA ILE A 27 -1.49 17.20 3.95
C ILE A 27 -1.39 17.43 2.45
N ARG A 28 -2.43 17.96 1.80
CA ARG A 28 -2.43 18.27 0.37
C ARG A 28 -1.33 19.27 0.02
N GLN A 29 -1.23 20.36 0.78
CA GLN A 29 -0.19 21.36 0.59
C GLN A 29 1.22 20.75 0.74
N LEU A 30 1.45 19.93 1.77
CA LEU A 30 2.75 19.28 1.99
C LEU A 30 3.13 18.34 0.85
N VAL A 31 2.17 17.62 0.28
CA VAL A 31 2.40 16.76 -0.89
C VAL A 31 2.71 17.58 -2.15
N GLU A 32 2.04 18.72 -2.35
CA GLU A 32 2.36 19.67 -3.43
C GLU A 32 3.77 20.27 -3.28
N GLU A 33 4.19 20.55 -2.03
CA GLU A 33 5.54 20.99 -1.67
C GLU A 33 6.60 19.88 -1.78
N ARG A 34 6.20 18.66 -2.20
CA ARG A 34 7.05 17.47 -2.32
C ARG A 34 7.68 17.03 -0.98
N ALA A 35 6.94 17.21 0.11
CA ALA A 35 7.34 16.63 1.39
C ALA A 35 7.45 15.11 1.28
N ASP A 36 8.41 14.53 1.99
CA ASP A 36 8.55 13.08 2.06
C ASP A 36 7.41 12.49 2.90
N VAL A 37 6.50 11.76 2.25
CA VAL A 37 5.35 11.09 2.90
C VAL A 37 5.73 9.80 3.63
N ASN A 38 6.96 9.31 3.45
CA ASN A 38 7.46 8.07 4.05
C ASN A 38 8.30 8.30 5.31
N VAL A 39 8.31 9.53 5.83
CA VAL A 39 9.02 9.87 7.06
C VAL A 39 8.54 9.00 8.23
N LYS A 40 9.50 8.50 9.02
CA LYS A 40 9.22 7.69 10.20
C LYS A 40 9.61 8.46 11.46
N ASN A 41 8.70 8.54 12.42
CA ASN A 41 9.03 9.05 13.74
C ASN A 41 9.84 8.00 14.54
N ALA A 42 10.23 8.34 15.78
CA ALA A 42 11.00 7.42 16.62
C ALA A 42 10.30 6.06 16.80
N ALA A 43 8.96 6.04 16.88
CA ALA A 43 8.15 4.83 17.03
C ALA A 43 7.96 4.04 15.72
N GLY A 44 8.55 4.48 14.60
CA GLY A 44 8.38 3.85 13.30
C GLY A 44 7.08 4.23 12.59
N TRP A 45 6.34 5.21 13.12
CA TRP A 45 5.08 5.64 12.52
C TRP A 45 5.32 6.56 11.33
N THR A 46 4.55 6.32 10.27
CA THR A 46 4.42 7.18 9.09
C THR A 46 3.11 7.95 9.12
N PRO A 47 2.96 9.01 8.31
CA PRO A 47 1.67 9.68 8.11
C PRO A 47 0.55 8.70 7.74
N LEU A 48 0.82 7.67 6.92
CA LEU A 48 -0.17 6.66 6.56
C LEU A 48 -0.63 5.81 7.75
N LEU A 49 0.28 5.49 8.69
CA LEU A 49 -0.08 4.81 9.92
C LEU A 49 -0.97 5.67 10.83
N TYR A 50 -0.74 6.99 10.89
CA TYR A 50 -1.63 7.92 11.58
C TYR A 50 -3.01 7.96 10.93
N ALA A 51 -3.06 8.07 9.60
CA ALA A 51 -4.32 8.03 8.85
C ALA A 51 -5.11 6.73 9.06
N ALA A 52 -4.44 5.59 9.04
CA ALA A 52 -5.06 4.29 9.32
C ALA A 52 -5.49 4.10 10.78
N ASN A 53 -4.84 4.83 11.71
CA ASN A 53 -5.17 4.80 13.12
C ASN A 53 -6.34 5.73 13.49
N GLY A 54 -6.42 6.90 12.84
CA GLY A 54 -7.44 7.90 13.08
C GLY A 54 -8.76 7.62 12.35
N GLY A 55 -9.76 8.46 12.66
CA GLY A 55 -11.04 8.46 11.94
C GLY A 55 -12.13 7.60 12.57
N HIS A 56 -12.54 7.96 13.78
CA HIS A 56 -13.73 7.36 14.41
C HIS A 56 -14.98 8.17 14.04
N GLY A 57 -15.77 7.72 13.06
CA GLY A 57 -17.05 8.35 12.70
C GLY A 57 -17.43 8.28 11.23
N ASN A 58 -18.57 8.88 10.90
CA ASN A 58 -19.21 8.83 9.57
C ASN A 58 -18.56 9.80 8.56
N GLU A 59 -17.90 10.84 9.06
CA GLU A 59 -17.12 11.82 8.28
C GLU A 59 -15.65 11.60 8.65
N ASN A 60 -14.90 10.98 7.74
CA ASN A 60 -13.55 10.52 8.04
C ASN A 60 -12.53 11.17 7.09
N PRO A 61 -11.95 12.33 7.44
CA PRO A 61 -10.90 12.95 6.63
C PRO A 61 -9.67 12.04 6.51
N TYR A 62 -9.48 11.11 7.43
CA TYR A 62 -8.35 10.18 7.41
C TYR A 62 -8.42 9.20 6.23
N LEU A 63 -9.61 8.86 5.72
CA LEU A 63 -9.73 8.04 4.50
C LEU A 63 -9.25 8.80 3.26
N GLU A 64 -9.54 10.09 3.16
CA GLU A 64 -9.04 10.95 2.08
C GLU A 64 -7.56 11.25 2.22
N ILE A 65 -7.07 11.46 3.44
CA ILE A 65 -5.65 11.59 3.73
C ILE A 65 -4.91 10.31 3.32
N ALA A 66 -5.42 9.12 3.68
CA ALA A 66 -4.81 7.86 3.29
C ALA A 66 -4.75 7.71 1.76
N ARG A 67 -5.84 8.03 1.04
CA ARG A 67 -5.85 8.06 -0.44
C ARG A 67 -4.74 8.96 -1.00
N LEU A 68 -4.70 10.20 -0.52
CA LEU A 68 -3.74 11.19 -1.01
C LEU A 68 -2.29 10.78 -0.71
N LEU A 69 -2.02 10.25 0.49
CA LEU A 69 -0.70 9.73 0.84
C LEU A 69 -0.28 8.54 -0.04
N ILE A 70 -1.21 7.61 -0.32
CA ILE A 70 -0.97 6.47 -1.21
C ILE A 70 -0.66 6.95 -2.64
N GLU A 71 -1.46 7.88 -3.17
CA GLU A 71 -1.23 8.50 -4.49
C GLU A 71 0.12 9.23 -4.55
N ALA A 72 0.56 9.80 -3.43
CA ALA A 72 1.87 10.43 -3.28
C ALA A 72 3.03 9.43 -3.12
N GLY A 73 2.77 8.12 -3.12
CA GLY A 73 3.79 7.07 -3.01
C GLY A 73 4.15 6.67 -1.59
N ALA A 74 3.23 6.79 -0.64
CA ALA A 74 3.42 6.24 0.70
C ALA A 74 3.56 4.71 0.66
N ASP A 75 4.48 4.18 1.45
CA ASP A 75 4.69 2.75 1.65
C ASP A 75 3.53 2.17 2.49
N ILE A 76 2.66 1.44 1.80
CA ILE A 76 1.45 0.81 2.35
C ILE A 76 1.78 -0.33 3.30
N ASN A 77 2.95 -0.94 3.14
CA ASN A 77 3.39 -2.13 3.86
C ASN A 77 4.35 -1.82 5.01
N VAL A 78 4.46 -0.53 5.38
CA VAL A 78 5.28 -0.11 6.50
C VAL A 78 4.86 -0.80 7.81
N GLN A 79 5.84 -1.19 8.61
CA GLN A 79 5.63 -1.70 9.96
C GLN A 79 6.17 -0.71 10.99
N GLU A 80 5.34 -0.34 11.97
CA GLU A 80 5.83 0.38 13.15
C GLU A 80 6.52 -0.57 14.14
N ARG A 81 7.01 -0.07 15.27
CA ARG A 81 7.83 -0.83 16.22
C ARG A 81 7.21 -2.14 16.75
N THR A 82 5.89 -2.22 16.87
CA THR A 82 5.18 -3.46 17.25
C THR A 82 4.86 -4.36 16.06
N GLY A 83 5.38 -4.04 14.88
CA GLY A 83 5.15 -4.79 13.65
C GLY A 83 3.82 -4.49 12.96
N TRP A 84 3.03 -3.55 13.48
CA TRP A 84 1.72 -3.25 12.92
C TRP A 84 1.86 -2.48 11.62
N THR A 85 1.12 -2.92 10.61
CA THR A 85 0.94 -2.23 9.34
C THR A 85 -0.25 -1.29 9.38
N PRO A 86 -0.41 -0.39 8.40
CA PRO A 86 -1.66 0.35 8.21
C PRO A 86 -2.90 -0.58 8.23
N LEU A 87 -2.80 -1.79 7.67
CA LEU A 87 -3.89 -2.76 7.67
C LEU A 87 -4.21 -3.30 9.07
N HIS A 88 -3.20 -3.57 9.91
CA HIS A 88 -3.40 -3.92 11.32
C HIS A 88 -4.12 -2.78 12.08
N ARG A 89 -3.71 -1.52 11.86
CA ARG A 89 -4.35 -0.34 12.49
C ARG A 89 -5.79 -0.18 12.04
N ALA A 90 -6.08 -0.31 10.75
CA ALA A 90 -7.43 -0.21 10.21
C ALA A 90 -8.37 -1.29 10.79
N ALA A 91 -7.88 -2.54 10.89
CA ALA A 91 -8.58 -3.62 11.55
C ALA A 91 -8.79 -3.33 13.05
N HIS A 92 -7.74 -2.88 13.75
CA HIS A 92 -7.81 -2.45 15.15
C HIS A 92 -8.73 -1.24 15.38
N ASN A 93 -9.10 -0.46 14.38
CA ASN A 93 -10.01 0.66 14.61
C ASN A 93 -11.40 0.40 14.05
N LYS A 94 -11.66 -0.80 13.51
CA LYS A 94 -12.93 -1.19 12.89
C LYS A 94 -13.29 -0.30 11.71
N HIS A 95 -12.31 -0.01 10.84
CA HIS A 95 -12.47 0.89 9.70
C HIS A 95 -12.56 0.08 8.38
N PRO A 96 -13.75 -0.43 8.01
CA PRO A 96 -13.90 -1.30 6.85
C PRO A 96 -13.51 -0.62 5.52
N GLU A 97 -13.84 0.66 5.35
CA GLU A 97 -13.50 1.41 4.14
C GLU A 97 -11.99 1.68 4.03
N MET A 98 -11.29 1.85 5.16
CA MET A 98 -9.82 1.95 5.17
C MET A 98 -9.19 0.60 4.81
N ILE A 99 -9.73 -0.51 5.33
CA ILE A 99 -9.27 -1.86 4.95
C ILE A 99 -9.40 -2.07 3.43
N LYS A 100 -10.57 -1.76 2.86
CA LYS A 100 -10.80 -1.87 1.42
C LYS A 100 -9.81 -1.00 0.63
N LEU A 101 -9.67 0.27 0.98
CA LEU A 101 -8.75 1.19 0.32
C LEU A 101 -7.30 0.65 0.30
N LEU A 102 -6.83 0.17 1.45
CA LEU A 102 -5.47 -0.38 1.57
C LEU A 102 -5.30 -1.64 0.70
N LEU A 103 -6.29 -2.53 0.68
CA LEU A 103 -6.25 -3.76 -0.11
C LEU A 103 -6.36 -3.51 -1.61
N GLU A 104 -7.16 -2.53 -2.03
CA GLU A 104 -7.23 -2.07 -3.43
C GLU A 104 -5.89 -1.53 -3.94
N ASN A 105 -5.02 -1.09 -3.02
CA ASN A 105 -3.67 -0.61 -3.30
C ASN A 105 -2.57 -1.60 -2.87
N ASP A 106 -2.85 -2.90 -2.93
CA ASP A 106 -1.88 -3.98 -2.70
C ASP A 106 -1.26 -4.04 -1.29
N ALA A 107 -1.99 -3.64 -0.25
CA ALA A 107 -1.59 -3.94 1.12
C ALA A 107 -1.44 -5.44 1.35
N SER A 108 -0.33 -5.84 1.97
CA SER A 108 -0.04 -7.24 2.25
C SER A 108 -0.89 -7.76 3.42
N LEU A 109 -1.65 -8.81 3.14
CA LEU A 109 -2.40 -9.60 4.12
C LEU A 109 -1.52 -10.54 4.96
N THR A 110 -0.25 -10.72 4.58
CA THR A 110 0.63 -11.77 5.14
C THR A 110 1.67 -11.24 6.12
N LEU A 111 1.86 -9.92 6.20
CA LEU A 111 2.79 -9.30 7.14
C LEU A 111 2.34 -9.58 8.57
N ARG A 112 3.31 -9.93 9.43
CA ARG A 112 3.03 -10.33 10.81
C ARG A 112 3.49 -9.26 11.79
N ASP A 113 2.68 -9.02 12.82
CA ASP A 113 3.06 -8.20 13.97
C ASP A 113 4.12 -8.87 14.85
N SER A 114 4.53 -8.21 15.93
CA SER A 114 5.52 -8.74 16.88
C SER A 114 5.07 -10.00 17.61
N ASN A 115 3.77 -10.29 17.65
CA ASN A 115 3.22 -11.52 18.23
C ASN A 115 3.10 -12.64 17.17
N GLY A 116 3.45 -12.35 15.92
CA GLY A 116 3.37 -13.29 14.82
C GLY A 116 1.98 -13.35 14.17
N HIS A 117 1.07 -12.41 14.42
CA HIS A 117 -0.27 -12.39 13.85
C HIS A 117 -0.33 -11.60 12.55
N THR A 118 -1.04 -12.12 11.55
CA THR A 118 -1.46 -11.33 10.38
C THR A 118 -2.57 -10.34 10.76
N PRO A 119 -2.91 -9.35 9.92
CA PRO A 119 -4.03 -8.43 10.19
C PRO A 119 -5.35 -9.16 10.48
N GLU A 120 -5.63 -10.27 9.79
CA GLU A 120 -6.83 -11.10 10.01
C GLU A 120 -6.77 -11.78 11.38
N GLN A 121 -5.66 -12.47 11.69
CA GLN A 121 -5.48 -13.18 12.96
C GLN A 121 -5.56 -12.22 14.14
N PHE A 122 -4.93 -11.05 14.00
CA PHE A 122 -5.00 -9.99 15.00
C PHE A 122 -6.43 -9.50 15.22
N ALA A 123 -7.21 -9.33 14.14
CA ALA A 123 -8.60 -8.90 14.24
C ALA A 123 -9.47 -9.94 14.99
N GLU A 124 -9.27 -11.23 14.74
CA GLU A 124 -9.96 -12.30 15.48
C GLU A 124 -9.58 -12.30 16.97
N ASP A 125 -8.28 -12.23 17.28
CA ASP A 125 -7.79 -12.23 18.67
C ASP A 125 -8.29 -11.02 19.46
N ALA A 126 -8.47 -9.88 18.78
CA ALA A 126 -9.03 -8.67 19.37
C ALA A 126 -10.58 -8.65 19.42
N GLY A 127 -11.26 -9.73 19.01
CA GLY A 127 -12.72 -9.85 19.01
C GLY A 127 -13.42 -8.98 17.95
N ARG A 128 -12.75 -8.72 16.82
CA ARG A 128 -13.20 -7.85 15.73
C ARG A 128 -13.59 -8.69 14.52
N SER A 129 -14.45 -9.67 14.75
CA SER A 129 -14.80 -10.68 13.75
C SER A 129 -15.35 -10.08 12.45
N ASP A 130 -16.05 -8.95 12.48
CA ASP A 130 -16.50 -8.25 11.27
C ASP A 130 -15.32 -7.81 10.38
N MET A 131 -14.21 -7.34 10.98
CA MET A 131 -13.02 -6.91 10.24
C MET A 131 -12.22 -8.11 9.75
N ALA A 132 -12.12 -9.16 10.56
CA ALA A 132 -11.52 -10.42 10.15
C ALA A 132 -12.27 -11.03 8.95
N GLN A 133 -13.61 -10.98 9.00
CA GLN A 133 -14.45 -11.44 7.89
C GLN A 133 -14.21 -10.62 6.63
N ILE A 134 -14.12 -9.28 6.72
CA ILE A 134 -13.76 -8.46 5.56
C ILE A 134 -12.39 -8.82 5.01
N LEU A 135 -11.39 -9.03 5.86
CA LEU A 135 -10.02 -9.39 5.44
C LEU A 135 -9.98 -10.78 4.78
N ARG A 136 -10.78 -11.72 5.29
CA ARG A 136 -10.90 -13.10 4.80
C ARG A 136 -11.68 -13.19 3.49
N ASP A 137 -12.80 -12.47 3.43
CA ASP A 137 -13.72 -12.47 2.30
C ASP A 137 -13.33 -11.48 1.22
N TYR A 138 -12.32 -10.62 1.48
CA TYR A 138 -11.84 -9.71 0.47
C TYR A 138 -11.46 -10.55 -0.75
N PRO A 139 -12.21 -10.42 -1.86
CA PRO A 139 -12.02 -11.30 -2.99
C PRO A 139 -10.63 -10.98 -3.53
N GLY A 140 -9.68 -11.89 -3.26
CA GLY A 140 -8.28 -11.79 -3.70
C GLY A 140 -8.12 -11.74 -5.22
N GLU A 141 -9.22 -11.64 -5.97
CA GLU A 141 -9.29 -11.55 -7.42
C GLU A 141 -8.40 -10.43 -7.98
N ILE A 142 -8.17 -9.32 -7.27
CA ILE A 142 -7.23 -8.27 -7.72
C ILE A 142 -5.77 -8.62 -7.44
N VAL A 143 -5.46 -9.23 -6.28
CA VAL A 143 -4.09 -9.58 -5.88
C VAL A 143 -3.58 -10.81 -6.66
N GLU A 144 -4.42 -11.84 -6.81
CA GLU A 144 -4.12 -13.03 -7.62
C GLU A 144 -4.19 -12.74 -9.12
N MET A 145 -5.16 -11.97 -9.64
CA MET A 145 -5.12 -11.63 -11.07
C MET A 145 -3.94 -10.73 -11.41
N ARG A 146 -3.43 -9.88 -10.51
CA ARG A 146 -2.23 -9.08 -10.80
C ARG A 146 -0.95 -9.92 -10.77
N ALA A 147 -0.80 -10.81 -9.78
CA ALA A 147 0.31 -11.77 -9.75
C ALA A 147 0.27 -12.75 -10.93
N LEU A 148 -0.93 -13.25 -11.29
CA LEU A 148 -1.14 -14.07 -12.48
C LEU A 148 -0.95 -13.26 -13.77
N ARG A 149 -1.36 -12.00 -13.84
CA ARG A 149 -1.16 -11.11 -15.01
C ARG A 149 0.31 -10.80 -15.21
N GLU A 150 1.08 -10.53 -14.16
CA GLU A 150 2.52 -10.35 -14.26
C GLU A 150 3.25 -11.66 -14.59
N LYS A 151 2.77 -12.80 -14.06
CA LYS A 151 3.30 -14.13 -14.39
C LYS A 151 3.01 -14.49 -15.85
N LEU A 152 1.77 -14.31 -16.32
CA LEU A 152 1.38 -14.50 -17.72
C LEU A 152 2.11 -13.51 -18.64
N PHE A 153 2.28 -12.26 -18.22
CA PHE A 153 2.99 -11.27 -19.03
C PHE A 153 4.47 -11.62 -19.17
N ARG A 154 5.13 -12.08 -18.10
CA ARG A 154 6.50 -12.63 -18.16
C ARG A 154 6.59 -13.86 -19.06
N GLU A 155 5.71 -14.84 -18.86
CA GLU A 155 5.68 -16.07 -19.65
C GLU A 155 5.38 -15.81 -21.12
N TYR A 156 4.55 -14.82 -21.44
CA TYR A 156 4.28 -14.39 -22.81
C TYR A 156 5.51 -13.74 -23.48
N VAL A 157 6.25 -12.90 -22.76
CA VAL A 157 7.49 -12.28 -23.26
C VAL A 157 8.58 -13.35 -23.47
N GLU A 158 8.70 -14.29 -22.54
CA GLU A 158 9.64 -15.40 -22.64
C GLU A 158 9.29 -16.36 -23.81
N ASN A 159 8.01 -16.68 -24.01
CA ASN A 159 7.58 -17.54 -25.12
C ASN A 159 7.62 -16.84 -26.49
N SER A 160 7.44 -15.52 -26.56
CA SER A 160 7.50 -14.77 -27.82
C SER A 160 8.92 -14.52 -28.33
N THR A 161 9.92 -14.47 -27.44
CA THR A 161 11.34 -14.38 -27.81
C THR A 161 11.90 -15.70 -28.35
N VAL A 162 11.37 -16.84 -27.91
CA VAL A 162 11.74 -18.18 -28.41
C VAL A 162 11.20 -18.44 -29.83
N LEU A 163 10.05 -17.84 -30.21
CA LEU A 163 9.45 -18.02 -31.53
C LEU A 163 10.16 -17.28 -32.70
N GLN A 164 11.22 -16.50 -32.43
CA GLN A 164 12.00 -15.84 -33.49
C GLN A 164 13.20 -16.65 -34.01
N GLN A 165 13.49 -17.84 -33.49
CA GLN A 165 14.66 -18.62 -33.94
C GLN A 165 14.37 -19.82 -34.84
N ASP A 166 13.10 -20.20 -35.06
CA ASP A 166 12.76 -21.35 -35.91
C ASP A 166 11.73 -21.02 -37.00
N THR A 167 12.09 -20.14 -37.95
CA THR A 167 11.49 -20.20 -39.30
C THR A 167 12.56 -20.53 -40.34
N PRO A 168 12.68 -21.80 -40.77
CA PRO A 168 13.49 -22.16 -41.92
C PRO A 168 12.81 -21.62 -43.20
N CYS A 169 13.46 -20.64 -43.84
CA CYS A 169 13.39 -20.33 -45.28
C CYS A 169 12.05 -20.60 -45.99
N MET A 170 11.11 -19.65 -45.92
CA MET A 170 9.98 -19.59 -46.86
C MET A 170 10.47 -19.03 -48.20
N LYS A 171 10.74 -19.92 -49.17
CA LYS A 171 11.02 -19.54 -50.57
C LYS A 171 9.80 -18.84 -51.19
N PRO A 172 9.98 -17.79 -52.02
CA PRO A 172 8.85 -17.09 -52.63
C PRO A 172 8.16 -17.94 -53.72
N LEU A 173 6.85 -18.10 -53.60
CA LEU A 173 5.97 -18.72 -54.60
C LEU A 173 5.88 -17.84 -55.86
N ARG A 174 6.39 -18.34 -57.00
CA ARG A 174 6.11 -17.74 -58.32
C ARG A 174 4.71 -18.16 -58.78
N LEU A 175 3.77 -17.20 -58.79
CA LEU A 175 2.49 -17.34 -59.48
C LEU A 175 2.74 -17.29 -61.00
N LYS A 176 2.41 -18.37 -61.73
CA LYS A 176 2.18 -18.31 -63.19
C LYS A 176 0.68 -18.13 -63.41
N LEU A 177 0.28 -16.96 -63.87
CA LEU A 177 -1.05 -16.75 -64.47
C LEU A 177 -0.93 -16.93 -65.98
N ARG A 178 -1.86 -17.71 -66.54
CA ARG A 178 -2.07 -17.91 -67.98
C ARG A 178 -2.73 -16.69 -68.61
#